data_AF-A0A5M7PC85-F1
#
_entry.id   AF-A0A5M7PC85-F1
#
_cell.length_a   1.000
_cell.length_b   1.000
_cell.length_c   1.000
_cell.angle_alpha   90.00
_cell.angle_beta   90.00
_cell.angle_gamma   90.00
#
_symmetry.space_group_name_H-M   'P 1'
#
loop_
_entity.id
_entity.type
_entity.pdbx_description
1 polymer ?
#
loop_
_entity_poly.entity_id
_entity_poly.type
_entity_poly.pdbx_seq_one_letter_code
_entity_poly.pdbx_strand_id
1 'polypeptide(L)'
;MSYQVLARKWRPQAFADVVGQEHVLTALANGLSLGRIHHAYLFSGTRGVGKTTIARLLAKGLNCETGITATPCGQCDNCREIEQGRFVDLIEIDAASRTKVEDTRDLL
;
A
#
# COMPACT_ATOMS: atom_id res chain seq x y z
N MET A 1 -9.37 -24.63 -5.38
CA MET A 1 -9.09 -23.20 -5.67
C MET A 1 -10.40 -22.45 -5.62
N SER A 2 -10.57 -21.54 -4.66
CA SER A 2 -11.73 -20.65 -4.61
C SER A 2 -11.66 -19.66 -5.77
N TYR A 3 -12.77 -19.45 -6.47
CA TYR A 3 -12.89 -18.43 -7.50
C TYR A 3 -12.56 -17.04 -6.91
N GLN A 4 -11.68 -16.28 -7.57
CA GLN A 4 -11.30 -14.93 -7.16
C GLN A 4 -11.55 -13.96 -8.31
N VAL A 5 -12.21 -12.84 -8.01
CA VAL A 5 -12.48 -11.78 -8.98
C VAL A 5 -11.16 -11.23 -9.54
N LEU A 6 -11.11 -10.97 -10.85
CA LEU A 6 -9.90 -10.52 -11.55
C LEU A 6 -9.26 -9.28 -10.91
N ALA A 7 -10.07 -8.33 -10.45
CA ALA A 7 -9.59 -7.11 -9.78
C ALA A 7 -8.78 -7.40 -8.51
N ARG A 8 -9.03 -8.53 -7.83
CA ARG A 8 -8.25 -8.96 -6.67
C ARG A 8 -7.09 -9.88 -7.07
N LYS A 9 -7.28 -10.70 -8.10
CA LYS A 9 -6.24 -11.61 -8.63
C LYS A 9 -5.07 -10.84 -9.25
N TRP A 10 -5.38 -9.75 -9.95
CA TRP A 10 -4.41 -8.92 -10.70
C TRP A 10 -4.09 -7.61 -9.98
N ARG A 11 -4.30 -7.54 -8.67
CA ARG A 11 -3.88 -6.36 -7.91
C ARG A 11 -2.34 -6.28 -8.00
N PRO A 12 -1.76 -5.15 -8.46
CA PRO A 12 -0.31 -4.96 -8.56
C PRO A 12 0.43 -5.36 -7.28
N GLN A 13 1.53 -6.10 -7.42
CA GLN A 13 2.33 -6.60 -6.30
C GLN A 13 3.64 -5.83 -6.12
N ALA A 14 4.13 -5.20 -7.18
CA ALA A 14 5.23 -4.25 -7.19
C ALA A 14 4.81 -2.93 -7.89
N PHE A 15 5.59 -1.85 -7.68
CA PHE A 15 5.35 -0.59 -8.40
C PHE A 15 5.45 -0.76 -9.92
N ALA A 16 6.30 -1.69 -10.39
CA ALA A 16 6.43 -1.99 -11.82
C ALA A 16 5.18 -2.59 -12.46
N ASP A 17 4.30 -3.23 -11.68
CA ASP A 17 3.05 -3.82 -12.17
C ASP A 17 1.91 -2.79 -12.28
N VAL A 18 2.11 -1.58 -11.73
CA VAL A 18 1.11 -0.52 -11.76
C VAL A 18 1.10 0.12 -13.14
N VAL A 19 -0.05 0.08 -13.80
CA VAL A 19 -0.23 0.69 -15.12
C VAL A 19 -0.43 2.20 -15.00
N GLY A 20 0.44 2.98 -15.64
CA GLY A 20 0.40 4.44 -15.62
C GLY A 20 0.88 5.03 -14.30
N GLN A 21 0.46 6.26 -13.99
CA GLN A 21 0.87 7.00 -12.77
C GLN A 21 2.40 7.17 -12.61
N GLU A 22 3.15 7.18 -13.71
CA GLU A 22 4.62 7.15 -13.73
C GLU A 22 5.27 8.22 -12.84
N HIS A 23 4.72 9.44 -12.85
CA HIS A 23 5.21 10.54 -12.02
C HIS A 23 5.05 10.27 -10.51
N VAL A 24 3.93 9.66 -10.09
CA VAL A 24 3.69 9.29 -8.69
C VAL A 24 4.62 8.16 -8.29
N LEU A 25 4.73 7.12 -9.12
CA LEU A 25 5.58 5.96 -8.86
C LEU A 25 7.06 6.36 -8.76
N THR A 26 7.51 7.26 -9.65
CA THR A 26 8.87 7.80 -9.62
C THR A 26 9.15 8.55 -8.33
N ALA A 27 8.22 9.42 -7.88
CA ALA A 27 8.39 10.17 -6.65
C ALA A 27 8.48 9.24 -5.42
N LEU A 28 7.62 8.22 -5.34
CA LEU A 28 7.64 7.24 -4.25
C LEU A 28 8.90 6.37 -4.27
N ALA A 29 9.29 5.86 -5.44
CA ALA A 29 10.48 5.03 -5.60
C ALA A 29 11.76 5.79 -5.21
N ASN A 30 11.84 7.07 -5.59
CA ASN A 30 12.94 7.95 -5.21
C ASN A 30 12.92 8.25 -3.70
N GLY A 31 11.74 8.50 -3.12
CA GLY A 31 11.59 8.71 -1.68
C GLY A 31 12.10 7.52 -0.86
N LEU A 32 11.75 6.30 -1.26
CA LEU A 32 12.22 5.06 -0.63
C LEU A 32 13.72 4.88 -0.80
N SER A 33 14.23 5.03 -2.04
CA SER A 33 15.66 4.81 -2.35
C SER A 33 16.58 5.82 -1.67
N LEU A 34 16.14 7.07 -1.52
CA LEU A 34 16.91 8.16 -0.91
C LEU A 34 16.69 8.28 0.60
N GLY A 35 15.83 7.43 1.20
CA GLY A 35 15.45 7.55 2.61
C GLY A 35 14.69 8.83 2.95
N ARG A 36 14.06 9.47 1.96
CA ARG A 36 13.28 10.71 2.10
C ARG A 36 11.81 10.38 2.27
N ILE A 37 11.46 9.84 3.44
CA ILE A 37 10.10 9.39 3.77
C ILE A 37 9.37 10.50 4.54
N HIS A 38 8.21 10.90 4.03
CA HIS A 38 7.33 11.83 4.72
C HIS A 38 6.40 11.07 5.69
N HIS A 39 5.98 11.74 6.76
CA HIS A 39 5.09 11.15 7.77
C HIS A 39 3.63 11.01 7.29
N ALA A 40 3.25 11.71 6.22
CA ALA A 40 1.90 11.68 5.67
C ALA A 40 1.93 11.74 4.13
N TYR A 41 1.14 10.86 3.51
CA TYR A 41 0.92 10.82 2.06
C TYR A 41 -0.58 10.89 1.75
N LEU A 42 -0.99 11.86 0.92
CA LEU A 42 -2.36 11.98 0.44
C LEU A 42 -2.46 11.50 -1.00
N PHE A 43 -3.14 10.37 -1.22
CA PHE A 43 -3.45 9.88 -2.55
C PHE A 43 -4.84 10.35 -2.97
N SER A 44 -4.93 11.20 -3.99
CA SER A 44 -6.18 11.74 -4.53
C SER A 44 -6.51 11.17 -5.92
N GLY A 45 -7.80 11.15 -6.28
CA GLY A 45 -8.27 10.68 -7.59
C GLY A 45 -9.60 9.93 -7.52
N THR A 46 -10.17 9.57 -8.68
CA THR A 46 -11.46 8.88 -8.79
C THR A 46 -11.41 7.45 -8.24
N ARG A 47 -12.58 6.83 -7.97
CA ARG A 47 -12.64 5.44 -7.49
C ARG A 47 -12.04 4.49 -8.54
N GLY A 48 -11.23 3.53 -8.10
CA GLY A 48 -10.67 2.49 -8.97
C GLY A 48 -9.31 2.81 -9.60
N VAL A 49 -8.77 4.03 -9.47
CA VAL A 49 -7.47 4.41 -10.08
C VAL A 49 -6.23 3.87 -9.38
N GLY A 50 -6.38 3.00 -8.37
CA GLY A 50 -5.25 2.36 -7.69
C GLY A 50 -4.74 3.04 -6.42
N LYS A 51 -5.43 4.06 -5.87
CA LYS A 51 -5.01 4.77 -4.64
C LYS A 51 -4.61 3.85 -3.48
N THR A 52 -5.54 2.99 -3.04
CA THR A 52 -5.29 2.03 -1.94
C THR A 52 -4.24 0.99 -2.32
N THR A 53 -4.16 0.62 -3.60
CA THR A 53 -3.11 -0.31 -4.09
C THR A 53 -1.73 0.30 -3.95
N ILE A 54 -1.53 1.53 -4.41
CA ILE A 54 -0.25 2.25 -4.30
C ILE A 54 0.11 2.46 -2.83
N ALA A 55 -0.85 2.80 -1.97
CA ALA A 55 -0.63 2.92 -0.53
C ALA A 55 -0.13 1.61 0.11
N ARG A 56 -0.72 0.46 -0.26
CA ARG A 56 -0.24 -0.86 0.19
C ARG A 56 1.16 -1.20 -0.35
N LEU A 57 1.46 -0.86 -1.60
CA LEU A 57 2.81 -1.06 -2.17
C LEU A 57 3.87 -0.22 -1.44
N LEU A 58 3.54 1.02 -1.09
CA LEU A 58 4.39 1.86 -0.25
C LEU A 58 4.61 1.22 1.12
N ALA A 59 3.55 0.72 1.78
CA ALA A 59 3.67 0.01 3.04
C ALA A 59 4.53 -1.26 2.94
N LYS A 60 4.42 -2.04 1.85
CA LYS A 60 5.32 -3.17 1.56
C LYS A 60 6.76 -2.73 1.45
N GLY A 61 7.02 -1.64 0.71
CA GLY A 61 8.37 -1.10 0.52
C GLY A 61 9.02 -0.62 1.82
N LEU A 62 8.22 -0.06 2.74
CA LEU A 62 8.70 0.41 4.05
C LEU A 62 8.98 -0.75 5.02
N ASN A 63 8.17 -1.80 4.99
CA ASN A 63 8.23 -2.90 5.96
C ASN A 63 8.88 -4.18 5.40
N CYS A 64 9.51 -4.13 4.23
CA CYS A 64 10.14 -5.31 3.66
C CYS A 64 11.35 -5.73 4.53
N GLU A 65 11.44 -7.01 4.87
CA GLU A 65 12.57 -7.57 5.63
C GLU A 65 13.93 -7.42 4.91
N THR A 66 13.93 -7.24 3.59
CA THR A 66 15.15 -6.91 2.82
C THR A 66 15.63 -5.47 3.03
N GLY A 67 14.93 -4.68 3.84
CA GLY A 67 15.14 -3.25 4.05
C GLY A 67 14.13 -2.38 3.29
N ILE A 68 14.18 -1.07 3.57
CA ILE A 68 13.35 -0.07 2.89
C ILE A 68 13.71 -0.06 1.40
N THR A 69 12.73 -0.35 0.54
CA THR A 69 12.98 -0.52 -0.90
C THR A 69 11.78 -0.14 -1.76
N ALA A 70 12.05 0.40 -2.95
CA ALA A 70 11.06 0.58 -4.00
C ALA A 70 10.66 -0.75 -4.70
N THR A 71 11.43 -1.81 -4.50
CA THR A 71 11.18 -3.13 -5.08
C THR A 71 10.99 -4.17 -3.96
N PRO A 72 9.84 -4.14 -3.25
CA PRO A 72 9.57 -5.11 -2.19
C PRO A 72 9.62 -6.54 -2.71
N CYS A 73 10.17 -7.47 -1.94
CA CYS A 73 10.49 -8.82 -2.43
C CYS A 73 9.26 -9.70 -2.71
N GLY A 74 8.09 -9.38 -2.12
CA GLY A 74 6.86 -10.13 -2.32
C GLY A 74 6.81 -11.53 -1.66
N GLN A 75 7.91 -11.97 -1.05
CA GLN A 75 8.06 -13.34 -0.53
C GLN A 75 8.31 -13.43 0.98
N CYS A 76 8.76 -12.35 1.61
CA CYS A 76 8.90 -12.30 3.07
C CYS A 76 7.54 -12.25 3.77
N ASP A 77 7.52 -12.51 5.08
CA ASP A 77 6.27 -12.64 5.81
C ASP A 77 5.54 -11.29 5.86
N ASN A 78 6.27 -10.19 6.08
CA ASN A 78 5.71 -8.83 6.02
C ASN A 78 5.02 -8.54 4.68
N CYS A 79 5.67 -8.87 3.55
CA CYS A 79 5.08 -8.64 2.22
C CYS A 79 3.81 -9.47 2.00
N ARG A 80 3.81 -10.73 2.44
CA ARG A 80 2.66 -11.64 2.30
C ARG A 80 1.49 -11.21 3.18
N GLU A 81 1.76 -10.78 4.40
CA GLU A 81 0.73 -10.33 5.33
C GLU A 81 0.08 -9.01 4.90
N ILE A 82 0.87 -8.05 4.39
CA ILE A 82 0.34 -6.80 3.84
C ILE A 82 -0.55 -7.08 2.62
N GLU A 83 -0.14 -8.02 1.77
CA GLU A 83 -0.95 -8.41 0.61
C GLU A 83 -2.29 -9.03 1.04
N GLN A 84 -2.25 -9.88 2.06
CA GLN A 84 -3.45 -10.51 2.61
C GLN A 84 -4.30 -9.55 3.46
N GLY A 85 -3.80 -8.34 3.75
CA GLY A 85 -4.48 -7.33 4.55
C GLY A 85 -4.59 -7.72 6.03
N ARG A 86 -3.59 -8.45 6.54
CA ARG A 86 -3.55 -8.95 7.92
C ARG A 86 -2.27 -8.57 8.68
N PHE A 87 -1.50 -7.63 8.13
CA PHE A 87 -0.26 -7.18 8.74
C PHE A 87 -0.56 -6.32 9.95
N VAL A 88 0.07 -6.65 11.08
CA VAL A 88 -0.24 -6.04 12.39
C VAL A 88 0.01 -4.53 12.38
N ASP A 89 1.10 -4.09 11.78
CA ASP A 89 1.51 -2.68 11.77
C ASP A 89 0.91 -1.87 10.62
N LEU A 90 0.03 -2.47 9.79
CA LEU A 90 -0.73 -1.76 8.75
C LEU A 90 -2.22 -1.77 9.11
N ILE A 91 -2.62 -0.71 9.81
CA ILE A 91 -4.02 -0.49 10.18
C ILE A 91 -4.74 0.18 9.01
N GLU A 92 -5.65 -0.54 8.37
CA GLU A 92 -6.51 0.00 7.32
C GLU A 92 -7.87 0.42 7.85
N ILE A 93 -8.16 1.71 7.74
CA ILE A 93 -9.41 2.31 8.19
C ILE A 93 -10.19 2.77 6.97
N ASP A 94 -11.39 2.23 6.80
CA ASP A 94 -12.34 2.76 5.82
C ASP A 94 -13.19 3.86 6.49
N ALA A 95 -12.80 5.10 6.26
CA ALA A 95 -13.51 6.27 6.78
C ALA A 95 -14.97 6.38 6.29
N ALA A 96 -15.33 5.71 5.19
CA ALA A 96 -16.71 5.68 4.72
C ALA A 96 -17.62 4.80 5.60
N SER A 97 -17.04 3.79 6.28
CA SER A 97 -17.75 2.90 7.20
C SER A 97 -17.54 3.26 8.67
N ARG A 98 -16.43 3.93 9.02
CA ARG A 98 -16.13 4.47 10.35
C ARG A 98 -16.10 6.00 10.31
N THR A 99 -17.28 6.61 10.36
CA THR A 99 -17.45 8.06 10.20
C THR A 99 -17.42 8.83 11.52
N LYS A 100 -17.48 8.15 12.67
CA LYS A 100 -17.50 8.80 13.98
C LYS A 100 -16.09 9.23 14.38
N VAL A 101 -16.01 10.38 15.05
CA VAL A 101 -14.75 10.94 15.55
C VAL A 101 -14.15 10.00 16.61
N GLU A 102 -15.00 9.38 17.41
CA GLU A 102 -14.64 8.42 18.45
C GLU A 102 -13.92 7.20 17.85
N ASP A 103 -14.44 6.63 16.76
CA ASP A 103 -13.85 5.46 16.09
C ASP A 103 -12.41 5.72 15.60
N THR A 104 -12.09 6.98 15.28
CA THR A 104 -10.74 7.39 14.84
C THR A 104 -9.83 7.65 16.04
N ARG A 105 -10.36 8.14 17.17
CA ARG A 105 -9.58 8.41 18.38
C ARG A 105 -9.08 7.14 19.04
N ASP A 106 -9.88 6.08 19.06
CA ASP A 106 -9.50 4.82 19.71
C ASP A 106 -8.34 4.07 19.02
N LEU A 107 -7.94 4.54 17.83
CA LEU A 107 -6.87 3.96 17.01
C LEU A 107 -5.55 4.74 17.06
N LEU A 108 -5.55 5.94 17.66
CA LEU A 108 -4.39 6.82 17.84
C LEU A 108 -3.85 6.73 19.28
#